data_AF-A0A2U1NG06-F1
#
_entry.id   AF-A0A2U1NG06-F1
#
_cell.length_a   1.000
_cell.length_b   1.000
_cell.length_c   1.000
_cell.angle_alpha   90.00
_cell.angle_beta   90.00
_cell.angle_gamma   90.00
#
_symmetry.space_group_name_H-M   'P 1'
#
loop_
_entity.id
_entity.type
_entity.pdbx_description
1 polymer ?
#
loop_
_entity_poly.entity_id
_entity_poly.type
_entity_poly.pdbx_seq_one_letter_code
_entity_poly.pdbx_strand_id
1 'polypeptide(L)' 'MGSYGDGPDLAAKITGMLLEMDNMKLILLLESPASLAAKVEEAVQVLKLSNQTTNASSQESLHNNLLSAQVSVN' A
#
# COMPACT_ATOMS: atom_id res chain seq x y z
N MET A 1 -15.01 -10.37 -16.50
CA MET A 1 -14.11 -9.38 -17.12
C MET A 1 -13.30 -8.78 -15.99
N GLY A 2 -12.03 -9.19 -15.84
CA GLY A 2 -11.25 -8.94 -14.63
C GLY A 2 -11.00 -7.45 -14.39
N SER A 3 -11.21 -6.99 -13.16
CA SER A 3 -10.83 -5.66 -12.72
C SER A 3 -9.30 -5.50 -12.72
N TYR A 4 -8.73 -5.16 -13.88
CA TYR A 4 -7.33 -4.75 -14.06
C TYR A 4 -7.08 -3.27 -13.63
N GLY A 5 -7.89 -2.75 -12.70
CA GLY A 5 -7.88 -1.32 -12.34
C GLY A 5 -6.78 -0.92 -11.35
N ASP A 6 -6.32 -1.83 -10.50
CA ASP A 6 -5.45 -1.49 -9.35
C ASP A 6 -3.95 -1.76 -9.61
N GLY A 7 -3.65 -2.59 -10.62
CA GLY A 7 -2.28 -2.94 -11.00
C GLY A 7 -1.42 -1.78 -11.51
N PRO A 8 -1.90 -0.92 -12.43
CA PRO A 8 -1.06 0.13 -13.01
C PRO A 8 -0.75 1.26 -12.02
N ASP A 9 -1.70 1.64 -11.16
CA ASP A 9 -1.51 2.67 -10.14
C ASP A 9 -0.50 2.23 -9.07
N LEU A 10 -0.64 0.99 -8.59
CA LEU A 10 0.29 0.40 -7.64
C LEU A 10 1.69 0.26 -8.25
N ALA A 11 1.79 -0.19 -9.50
CA ALA A 11 3.07 -0.30 -10.21
C ALA A 11 3.75 1.06 -10.40
N ALA A 12 3.01 2.11 -10.77
CA ALA A 12 3.55 3.46 -10.90
C ALA A 12 4.11 3.98 -9.58
N LYS A 13 3.39 3.76 -8.47
CA LYS A 13 3.78 4.22 -7.14
C LYS A 13 4.99 3.46 -6.57
N ILE A 14 5.04 2.14 -6.77
CA ILE A 14 6.21 1.32 -6.42
C ILE A 14 7.42 1.77 -7.24
N THR A 15 7.25 1.95 -8.56
CA THR A 15 8.35 2.37 -9.44
C THR A 15 8.87 3.75 -9.03
N GLY A 16 7.99 4.70 -8.71
CA GLY A 16 8.37 5.99 -8.14
C GLY A 16 9.20 5.85 -6.87
N MET A 17 8.73 5.03 -5.92
CA MET A 17 9.42 4.79 -4.64
C MET A 17 10.80 4.14 -4.81
N LEU A 18 10.95 3.24 -5.78
CA LEU A 18 12.25 2.65 -6.12
C LEU A 18 13.19 3.69 -6.76
N LEU A 19 12.67 4.55 -7.65
CA LEU A 19 13.45 5.60 -8.31
C LEU A 19 13.92 6.72 -7.37
N GLU A 20 13.36 6.82 -6.15
CA GLU A 20 13.85 7.71 -5.09
C GLU A 20 15.14 7.20 -4.42
N MET A 21 15.58 5.97 -4.73
CA MET A 21 16.83 5.40 -4.21
C MET A 21 18.07 5.92 -4.97
N ASP A 22 19.24 5.86 -4.35
CA ASP A 22 20.50 6.20 -5.01
C ASP A 22 20.74 5.35 -6.27
N ASN A 23 21.25 6.00 -7.34
CA ASN A 23 21.52 5.34 -8.63
C ASN A 23 22.37 4.07 -8.51
N MET A 24 23.39 4.06 -7.64
CA MET A 24 24.22 2.87 -7.43
C MET A 24 23.45 1.70 -6.80
N LYS A 25 22.45 2.00 -5.96
CA LYS A 25 21.62 0.98 -5.33
C LYS A 25 20.58 0.42 -6.31
N LEU A 26 20.07 1.26 -7.21
CA LEU A 26 19.23 0.84 -8.33
C LEU A 26 19.98 -0.09 -9.29
N ILE A 27 21.23 0.24 -9.64
CA ILE A 27 22.06 -0.63 -10.49
C ILE A 27 22.20 -2.01 -9.84
N LEU A 28 22.59 -2.06 -8.56
CA LEU A 28 22.75 -3.33 -7.83
C LEU A 28 21.45 -4.14 -7.76
N LEU A 29 20.31 -3.47 -7.65
CA LEU A 29 18.99 -4.12 -7.68
C LEU A 29 18.68 -4.73 -9.04
N LEU A 30 19.05 -4.06 -10.14
CA LEU A 30 18.83 -4.54 -11.49
C LEU A 30 19.75 -5.69 -11.89
N GLU A 31 20.92 -5.81 -11.24
CA GLU A 31 21.84 -6.93 -11.45
C GLU A 31 21.31 -8.26 -10.90
N SER A 32 20.33 -8.23 -9.99
CA SER A 32 19.76 -9.42 -9.35
C SER A 32 18.23 -9.37 -9.35
N PRO A 33 17.54 -10.21 -10.16
CA PRO A 33 16.08 -10.24 -10.20
C PRO A 33 15.45 -10.61 -8.84
N ALA A 34 16.15 -11.41 -8.02
CA ALA A 34 15.71 -11.73 -6.66
C ALA A 34 15.77 -10.51 -5.73
N SER A 35 16.81 -9.69 -5.85
CA SER A 35 16.97 -8.47 -5.04
C SER A 35 15.92 -7.43 -5.42
N LEU A 36 15.65 -7.27 -6.72
CA LEU A 36 14.58 -6.40 -7.20
C LEU A 36 13.21 -6.86 -6.69
N ALA A 37 12.90 -8.16 -6.80
CA ALA A 37 11.65 -8.72 -6.30
C ALA A 37 11.46 -8.47 -4.79
N ALA A 38 12.50 -8.72 -3.99
CA ALA A 38 12.45 -8.46 -2.54
C ALA A 38 12.15 -6.98 -2.23
N LYS A 39 12.76 -6.05 -2.97
CA LYS A 39 12.49 -4.62 -2.78
C LYS A 39 11.10 -4.19 -3.25
N VAL A 40 10.60 -4.79 -4.32
CA VAL A 40 9.21 -4.59 -4.75
C VAL A 40 8.24 -5.09 -3.67
N GLU A 41 8.49 -6.26 -3.07
CA GLU A 41 7.64 -6.77 -1.98
C GLU A 41 7.66 -5.87 -0.74
N GLU A 42 8.82 -5.33 -0.36
CA GLU A 42 8.89 -4.32 0.70
C GLU A 42 8.08 -3.07 0.35
N ALA A 43 8.23 -2.54 -0.88
CA ALA A 43 7.48 -1.37 -1.34
C ALA A 43 5.96 -1.63 -1.36
N VAL A 44 5.53 -2.81 -1.79
CA VAL A 44 4.12 -3.24 -1.74
C VAL A 44 3.61 -3.24 -0.30
N GLN A 45 4.37 -3.77 0.64
CA GLN A 45 3.98 -3.81 2.06
C GLN A 45 3.89 -2.40 2.65
N VAL A 46 4.87 -1.53 2.37
CA VAL A 46 4.85 -0.12 2.78
C VAL A 46 3.61 0.57 2.22
N LEU A 47 3.32 0.43 0.93
CA LEU A 47 2.14 1.04 0.32
C LEU A 47 0.83 0.47 0.85
N LYS A 48 0.73 -0.83 1.11
CA LYS A 48 -0.43 -1.42 1.78
C LYS A 48 -0.62 -0.85 3.17
N LEU A 49 0.46 -0.64 3.92
CA LEU A 49 0.41 -0.07 5.26
C LEU A 49 0.06 1.42 5.22
N SER A 50 0.69 2.19 4.32
CA SER A 50 0.37 3.60 4.08
C SER A 50 -1.07 3.77 3.63
N ASN A 51 -1.57 2.91 2.73
CA ASN A 51 -2.97 2.92 2.33
C ASN A 51 -3.89 2.54 3.50
N GLN A 52 -3.53 1.58 4.35
CA GLN A 52 -4.29 1.30 5.58
C GLN A 52 -4.32 2.51 6.54
N THR A 53 -3.21 3.25 6.65
CA THR A 53 -3.12 4.48 7.46
C THR A 53 -3.86 5.67 6.82
N THR A 54 -3.87 5.80 5.49
CA THR A 54 -4.59 6.89 4.79
C THR A 54 -6.07 6.58 4.59
N ASN A 55 -6.47 5.30 4.59
CA ASN A 55 -7.87 4.86 4.63
C ASN A 55 -8.52 5.06 6.01
N ALA A 56 -7.76 5.45 7.05
CA ALA A 56 -8.33 6.05 8.26
C ALA A 56 -8.95 7.44 8.00
N SER A 57 -8.77 8.03 6.81
CA SER A 57 -9.40 9.31 6.43
C SER A 57 -10.47 9.18 5.34
N SER A 58 -10.92 7.97 4.96
CA SER A 58 -12.03 7.82 4.00
C SER A 58 -13.04 6.71 4.30
N GLN A 59 -12.86 5.94 5.37
CA GLN A 59 -13.86 4.97 5.85
C GLN A 59 -14.02 4.97 7.40
N GLU A 60 -13.79 6.09 8.09
CA GLU A 60 -14.17 6.25 9.51
C GLU A 60 -15.59 6.84 9.65
N SER A 61 -16.59 6.21 9.02
CA SER A 61 -18.00 6.55 9.23
C SER A 61 -18.91 5.34 9.46
N LEU A 62 -18.33 4.14 9.61
CA LEU A 62 -19.10 2.91 9.87
C LEU A 62 -18.74 2.22 11.19
N HIS A 63 -17.58 2.49 11.80
CA HIS A 63 -17.19 1.80 13.04
C HIS A 63 -17.75 2.45 14.32
N ASN A 64 -18.15 3.73 14.29
CA ASN A 64 -18.65 4.44 15.47
C ASN A 64 -20.17 4.29 15.72
N ASN A 65 -20.90 3.67 14.78
CA ASN A 65 -22.36 3.50 14.91
C ASN A 65 -22.79 2.14 15.51
N LEU A 66 -21.87 1.19 15.73
CA LEU A 66 -22.24 -0.10 16.34
C LEU A 66 -22.10 -0.12 17.88
N LEU A 67 -21.27 0.76 18.45
CA LEU A 67 -21.12 0.86 19.90
C LEU A 67 -22.23 1.73 20.54
N SER A 68 -22.74 2.72 19.80
CA SER A 68 -23.81 3.62 20.24
C SER A 68 -25.20 2.98 20.25
N ALA A 69 -25.40 1.85 19.58
CA ALA A 69 -26.68 1.14 19.51
C ALA A 69 -26.92 0.14 20.65
N GLN A 70 -25.95 -0.08 21.55
CA GLN A 70 -26.06 -1.08 22.64
C GLN A 70 -26.07 -0.48 24.05
N VAL A 71 -26.16 0.84 24.22
CA VAL A 71 -26.43 1.46 25.53
C VAL A 71 -27.79 2.16 25.48
N SER A 72 -28.84 1.36 25.31
CA SER A 72 -30.22 1.71 25.59
C SER A 72 -31.00 0.43 25.86
N VAL A 73 -30.67 -0.20 26.99
CA VAL A 73 -31.53 -1.20 27.64
C VAL A 73 -31.65 -0.79 29.11
N ASN A 74 -32.69 0.00 29.33
CA ASN A 74 -33.61 0.03 30.47
C ASN A 74 -33.06 -0.26 31.88
#